data_AF-A0A4U0UP16-F1
#
_entry.id   AF-A0A4U0UP16-F1
#
_cell.length_a   1.000
_cell.length_b   1.000
_cell.length_c   1.000
_cell.angle_alpha   90.00
_cell.angle_beta   90.00
_cell.angle_gamma   90.00
#
_symmetry.space_group_name_H-M   'P 1'
#
loop_
_entity.id
_entity.type
_entity.pdbx_description
1 polymer ?
#
loop_
_entity_poly.entity_id
_entity_poly.type
_entity_poly.pdbx_seq_one_letter_code
_entity_poly.pdbx_strand_id
1 'polypeptide(L)'
;KDEMSAIRADYPALFDRCRRSYMNFLHMPETRALSEVSQEEREAFWENLYDNGRGFRLWLSNYRDVAFDKEANKICSDWVADKIRQRVKDPATAERLIPRNHGFGTKRVPMETNYYEA
;
A
#
# COMPACT_ATOMS: atom_id res chain seq x y z
N LYS A 1 -16.59 10.64 17.80
CA LYS A 1 -16.64 10.13 19.19
C LYS A 1 -17.16 8.70 19.21
N ASP A 2 -18.23 8.42 18.46
CA ASP A 2 -18.84 7.09 18.39
C ASP A 2 -17.93 6.02 17.75
N GLU A 3 -17.17 6.39 16.71
CA GLU A 3 -16.16 5.50 16.09
C GLU A 3 -15.14 5.01 17.12
N MET A 4 -14.53 5.92 17.89
CA MET A 4 -13.56 5.54 18.91
C MET A 4 -14.18 4.71 20.04
N SER A 5 -15.45 4.94 20.37
CA SER A 5 -16.17 4.09 21.34
C SER A 5 -16.34 2.67 20.81
N ALA A 6 -16.71 2.51 19.54
CA ALA A 6 -16.83 1.20 18.89
C ALA A 6 -15.48 0.49 18.80
N ILE A 7 -14.40 1.18 18.41
CA ILE A 7 -13.05 0.61 18.36
C ILE A 7 -12.62 0.14 19.75
N ARG A 8 -12.85 0.94 20.80
CA ARG A 8 -12.49 0.58 22.18
C ARG A 8 -13.25 -0.65 22.68
N ALA A 9 -14.52 -0.80 22.31
CA ALA A 9 -15.30 -1.98 22.64
C ALA A 9 -14.73 -3.25 21.97
N ASP A 10 -14.13 -3.12 20.78
CA ASP A 10 -13.54 -4.22 20.01
C ASP A 10 -12.04 -4.48 20.30
N TYR A 11 -11.43 -3.75 21.24
CA TYR A 11 -9.99 -3.87 21.53
C TYR A 11 -9.49 -5.30 21.77
N PRO A 12 -10.16 -6.18 22.55
CA PRO A 12 -9.68 -7.54 22.74
C PRO A 12 -9.51 -8.30 21.42
N ALA A 13 -10.48 -8.22 20.51
CA ALA A 13 -10.43 -8.87 19.21
C ALA A 13 -9.46 -8.17 18.25
N LEU A 14 -9.37 -6.83 18.30
CA LEU A 14 -8.39 -6.06 17.56
C LEU A 14 -6.95 -6.48 17.92
N PHE A 15 -6.64 -6.59 19.21
CA PHE A 15 -5.32 -7.03 19.66
C PHE A 15 -5.04 -8.49 19.32
N ASP A 16 -6.02 -9.39 19.41
CA ASP A 16 -5.85 -10.78 18.96
C ASP A 16 -5.53 -10.85 17.45
N ARG A 17 -6.27 -10.12 16.61
CA ARG A 17 -6.00 -10.03 15.16
C ARG A 17 -4.60 -9.49 14.88
N CYS A 18 -4.18 -8.41 15.55
CA CYS A 18 -2.82 -7.89 15.39
C CYS A 18 -1.78 -8.94 15.76
N ARG A 19 -1.93 -9.65 16.88
CA ARG A 19 -0.98 -10.72 17.29
C ARG A 19 -0.86 -11.86 16.29
N ARG A 20 -1.92 -12.16 15.54
CA ARG A 20 -1.93 -13.21 14.50
C ARG A 20 -1.39 -12.73 13.15
N SER A 21 -1.26 -11.42 12.96
CA SER A 21 -0.72 -10.83 11.71
C SER A 21 0.80 -10.88 11.68
N TYR A 22 1.36 -10.85 10.48
CA TYR A 22 2.80 -10.96 10.27
C TYR A 22 3.61 -9.72 10.68
N MET A 23 2.98 -8.54 10.82
CA MET A 23 3.66 -7.30 11.24
C MET A 23 3.01 -6.63 12.45
N ASN A 24 2.14 -7.32 13.20
CA ASN A 24 1.36 -6.73 14.30
C ASN A 24 0.44 -5.55 13.89
N PHE A 25 -0.06 -5.58 12.65
CA PHE A 25 -1.07 -4.65 12.13
C PHE A 25 -2.34 -5.41 11.74
N LEU A 26 -3.45 -4.70 11.58
CA LEU A 26 -4.68 -5.30 11.02
C LEU A 26 -4.58 -5.62 9.52
N HIS A 27 -3.48 -5.23 8.88
CA HIS A 27 -3.22 -5.42 7.46
C HIS A 27 -2.72 -6.85 7.22
N MET A 28 -3.47 -7.61 6.42
CA MET A 28 -3.08 -8.93 5.95
C MET A 28 -2.83 -8.87 4.43
N PRO A 29 -1.81 -9.56 3.92
CA PRO A 29 -1.52 -9.60 2.49
C PRO A 29 -2.65 -10.31 1.76
N GLU A 30 -2.85 -9.92 0.50
CA GLU A 30 -3.67 -10.71 -0.42
C GLU A 30 -2.99 -12.05 -0.66
N THR A 31 -3.76 -13.12 -0.51
CA THR A 31 -3.29 -14.51 -0.60
C THR A 31 -2.89 -14.91 -2.01
N ARG A 32 -3.44 -14.25 -3.03
CA ARG A 32 -3.09 -14.44 -4.43
C ARG A 32 -1.77 -13.74 -4.77
N ALA A 33 -1.04 -14.32 -5.71
CA ALA A 33 0.07 -13.71 -6.41
C ALA A 33 -0.43 -12.74 -7.47
N LEU A 34 0.41 -11.78 -7.82
CA LEU A 34 0.08 -10.73 -8.79
C LEU A 34 -0.22 -11.29 -10.19
N SER A 35 0.35 -12.44 -10.54
CA SER A 35 0.12 -13.15 -11.81
C SER A 35 -1.16 -14.00 -11.82
N GLU A 36 -1.81 -14.22 -10.67
CA GLU A 36 -3.03 -15.02 -10.56
C GLU A 36 -4.31 -14.20 -10.81
N VAL A 37 -4.17 -12.90 -11.10
CA VAL A 37 -5.27 -11.96 -11.33
C VAL A 37 -5.09 -11.20 -12.64
N SER A 38 -6.18 -10.72 -13.23
CA SER A 38 -6.11 -9.89 -14.42
C SER A 38 -5.48 -8.53 -14.12
N GLN A 39 -5.09 -7.79 -15.17
CA GLN A 39 -4.60 -6.43 -15.01
C GLN A 39 -5.68 -5.51 -14.41
N GLU A 40 -6.92 -5.64 -14.88
CA GLU A 40 -8.05 -4.84 -14.41
C GLU A 40 -8.36 -5.10 -12.94
N GLU A 41 -8.34 -6.37 -12.51
CA GLU A 41 -8.53 -6.74 -11.10
C GLU A 41 -7.41 -6.18 -10.22
N ARG A 42 -6.17 -6.21 -10.72
CA ARG A 42 -5.00 -5.67 -10.05
C ARG A 42 -5.09 -4.16 -9.85
N GLU A 43 -5.45 -3.44 -10.92
CA GLU A 43 -5.63 -2.00 -10.88
C GLU A 43 -6.76 -1.64 -9.91
N ALA A 44 -7.94 -2.25 -10.03
CA ALA A 44 -9.06 -2.00 -9.14
C ALA A 44 -8.72 -2.26 -7.66
N PHE A 45 -7.95 -3.30 -7.38
CA PHE A 45 -7.47 -3.59 -6.04
C PHE A 45 -6.51 -2.53 -5.51
N TRP A 46 -5.51 -2.12 -6.31
CA TRP A 46 -4.56 -1.09 -5.90
C TRP A 46 -5.20 0.29 -5.74
N GLU A 47 -6.14 0.66 -6.61
CA GLU A 47 -6.95 1.87 -6.44
C GLU A 47 -7.73 1.82 -5.11
N ASN A 48 -8.34 0.68 -4.79
CA ASN A 48 -9.02 0.52 -3.51
C ASN A 48 -8.05 0.69 -2.31
N LEU A 49 -6.86 0.07 -2.36
CA LEU A 49 -5.86 0.18 -1.31
C LEU A 49 -5.28 1.60 -1.19
N TYR A 50 -5.21 2.36 -2.28
CA TYR A 50 -4.63 3.70 -2.31
C TYR A 50 -5.64 4.77 -1.88
N ASP A 51 -6.87 4.74 -2.41
CA ASP A 51 -7.88 5.75 -2.11
C ASP A 51 -8.59 5.50 -0.78
N ASN A 52 -8.85 4.23 -0.45
CA ASN A 52 -9.63 3.86 0.75
C ASN A 52 -8.76 3.22 1.84
N GLY A 53 -7.50 2.90 1.54
CA GLY A 53 -6.59 2.33 2.51
C GLY A 53 -6.12 3.36 3.53
N ARG A 54 -6.27 3.02 4.81
CA ARG A 54 -5.67 3.78 5.91
C ARG A 54 -4.35 3.14 6.33
N GLY A 55 -3.40 3.96 6.73
CA GLY A 55 -2.15 3.50 7.31
C GLY A 55 -1.27 2.78 6.29
N PHE A 56 -0.77 1.60 6.65
CA PHE A 56 0.15 0.83 5.82
C PHE A 56 -0.56 -0.15 4.87
N ARG A 57 -1.82 0.08 4.52
CA ARG A 57 -2.64 -0.90 3.79
C ARG A 57 -2.07 -1.23 2.40
N LEU A 58 -1.67 -0.24 1.60
CA LEU A 58 -1.03 -0.51 0.30
C LEU A 58 0.29 -1.30 0.43
N TRP A 59 1.05 -1.06 1.49
CA TRP A 59 2.32 -1.73 1.73
C TRP A 59 2.11 -3.16 2.24
N LEU A 60 1.25 -3.35 3.25
CA LEU A 60 1.16 -4.59 4.00
C LEU A 60 0.02 -5.52 3.57
N SER A 61 -0.95 -5.01 2.82
CA SER A 61 -2.08 -5.79 2.27
C SER A 61 -1.96 -6.06 0.77
N ASN A 62 -0.77 -5.90 0.19
CA ASN A 62 -0.53 -6.16 -1.23
C ASN A 62 -0.53 -7.68 -1.54
N TYR A 63 -0.42 -8.03 -2.82
CA TYR A 63 -0.27 -9.42 -3.29
C TYR A 63 0.94 -10.10 -2.62
N ARG A 64 0.81 -11.39 -2.31
CA ARG A 64 1.78 -12.14 -1.48
C ARG A 64 3.22 -12.09 -1.99
N ASP A 65 3.40 -11.96 -3.29
CA ASP A 65 4.66 -12.04 -4.01
C ASP A 65 5.31 -10.67 -4.22
N VAL A 66 4.57 -9.56 -4.14
CA VAL A 66 5.12 -8.20 -4.31
C VAL A 66 6.26 -7.89 -3.34
N ALA A 67 6.27 -8.49 -2.15
CA ALA A 67 7.36 -8.30 -1.17
C ALA A 67 8.62 -9.13 -1.43
N PHE A 68 8.53 -10.20 -2.24
CA PHE A 68 9.59 -11.21 -2.36
C PHE A 68 10.07 -11.44 -3.80
N ASP A 69 9.23 -11.17 -4.78
CA ASP A 69 9.54 -11.31 -6.20
C ASP A 69 9.87 -9.95 -6.83
N LYS A 70 10.97 -9.89 -7.58
CA LYS A 70 11.47 -8.64 -8.17
C LYS A 70 10.59 -8.14 -9.30
N GLU A 71 10.00 -9.02 -10.09
CA GLU A 71 9.17 -8.67 -11.22
C GLU A 71 7.82 -8.15 -10.74
N ALA A 72 7.17 -8.87 -9.81
CA ALA A 72 5.94 -8.42 -9.15
C ALA A 72 6.15 -7.08 -8.45
N ASN A 73 7.27 -6.92 -7.74
CA ASN A 73 7.59 -5.65 -7.08
C ASN A 73 7.82 -4.51 -8.08
N LYS A 74 8.45 -4.79 -9.22
CA LYS A 74 8.65 -3.77 -10.27
C LYS A 74 7.31 -3.27 -10.79
N ILE A 75 6.35 -4.16 -11.08
CA ILE A 75 5.02 -3.78 -11.56
C ILE A 75 4.31 -2.88 -10.53
N CYS A 76 4.36 -3.24 -9.24
CA CYS A 76 3.80 -2.39 -8.19
C CYS A 76 4.54 -1.04 -8.07
N SER A 77 5.85 -1.03 -8.21
CA SER A 77 6.67 0.19 -8.17
C SER A 77 6.36 1.13 -9.32
N ASP A 78 6.18 0.59 -10.54
CA ASP A 78 5.79 1.36 -11.71
C ASP A 78 4.39 1.98 -11.50
N TRP A 79 3.45 1.21 -10.97
CA TRP A 79 2.10 1.72 -10.64
C TRP A 79 2.13 2.86 -9.61
N VAL A 80 2.93 2.74 -8.54
CA VAL A 80 3.11 3.82 -7.56
C VAL A 80 3.79 5.04 -8.19
N ALA A 81 4.76 4.83 -9.08
CA ALA A 81 5.40 5.92 -9.81
C ALA A 81 4.39 6.68 -10.68
N ASP A 82 3.47 5.98 -11.33
CA ASP A 82 2.40 6.60 -12.11
C ASP A 82 1.44 7.42 -11.24
N LYS A 83 1.13 6.97 -10.02
CA LYS A 83 0.39 7.79 -9.04
C LYS A 83 1.11 9.09 -8.68
N ILE A 84 2.43 9.05 -8.52
CA ILE A 84 3.23 10.26 -8.27
C ILE A 84 3.15 11.20 -9.48
N ARG A 85 3.32 10.67 -10.71
CA ARG A 85 3.19 11.48 -11.94
C ARG A 85 1.83 12.12 -12.12
N GLN A 86 0.76 11.45 -11.68
CA GLN A 86 -0.59 11.99 -11.73
C GLN A 86 -0.81 13.17 -10.76
N ARG A 87 -0.12 13.16 -9.61
CA ARG A 87 -0.31 14.16 -8.54
C ARG A 87 0.65 15.35 -8.66
N VAL A 88 1.89 15.12 -9.10
CA VAL A 88 2.92 16.15 -9.22
C VAL A 88 2.83 16.83 -10.58
N LYS A 89 2.52 18.13 -10.60
CA LYS A 89 2.26 18.88 -11.85
C LYS A 89 3.49 19.06 -12.73
N ASP A 90 4.67 19.24 -12.15
CA ASP A 90 5.93 19.38 -12.90
C ASP A 90 6.55 18.01 -13.17
N PRO A 91 6.68 17.59 -14.45
CA PRO A 91 7.24 16.27 -14.79
C PRO A 91 8.68 16.08 -14.29
N ALA A 92 9.50 17.13 -14.30
CA ALA A 92 10.88 17.03 -13.83
C ALA A 92 10.94 16.77 -12.32
N THR A 93 10.08 17.42 -11.54
CA THR A 93 9.93 17.17 -10.11
C THR A 93 9.35 15.78 -9.84
N ALA A 94 8.34 15.32 -10.58
CA ALA A 94 7.79 13.98 -10.44
C ALA A 94 8.87 12.91 -10.59
N GLU A 95 9.69 13.01 -11.64
CA GLU A 95 10.79 12.08 -11.91
C GLU A 95 11.89 12.10 -10.84
N ARG A 96 12.07 13.21 -10.12
CA ARG A 96 13.01 13.29 -9.00
C ARG A 96 12.45 12.65 -7.72
N LEU A 97 11.14 12.66 -7.55
CA LEU A 97 10.46 12.09 -6.37
C LEU A 97 10.28 10.57 -6.48
N ILE A 98 10.27 10.01 -7.70
CA ILE A 98 10.15 8.58 -7.94
C ILE A 98 11.46 7.85 -7.57
N PRO A 99 11.44 6.90 -6.63
CA PRO A 99 12.63 6.13 -6.27
C PRO A 99 13.14 5.26 -7.44
N ARG A 100 14.46 5.27 -7.68
CA ARG A 100 15.11 4.47 -8.75
C ARG A 100 16.08 3.40 -8.25
N ASN A 101 16.42 3.42 -6.96
CA ASN A 101 17.44 2.54 -6.37
C ASN A 101 16.86 1.40 -5.53
N HIS A 102 15.54 1.32 -5.41
CA HIS A 102 14.86 0.26 -4.66
C HIS A 102 13.41 0.14 -5.12
N GLY A 103 12.83 -1.04 -4.91
CA GLY A 103 11.43 -1.32 -5.19
C GLY A 103 10.49 -0.88 -4.07
N PHE A 104 9.19 -0.78 -4.36
CA PHE A 104 8.19 -0.37 -3.39
C PHE A 104 8.18 -1.27 -2.15
N GLY A 105 8.07 -0.68 -0.96
CA GLY A 105 7.99 -1.44 0.30
C GLY A 105 9.27 -2.15 0.76
N THR A 106 10.37 -2.06 0.01
CA THR A 106 11.68 -2.59 0.43
C THR A 106 12.37 -1.71 1.48
N LYS A 107 11.90 -0.47 1.61
CA LYS A 107 12.14 0.44 2.74
C LYS A 107 10.80 0.77 3.39
N ARG A 108 10.84 1.24 4.64
CA ARG A 108 9.63 1.67 5.35
C ARG A 108 8.95 2.81 4.60
N VAL A 109 7.71 2.59 4.17
CA VAL A 109 6.95 3.53 3.34
C VAL A 109 6.46 4.70 4.20
N PRO A 110 6.82 5.96 3.87
CA PRO A 110 6.25 7.14 4.53
C PRO A 110 4.75 7.25 4.23
N MET A 111 3.97 7.64 5.23
CA MET A 111 2.58 8.04 5.02
C MET A 111 2.56 9.55 4.78
N GLU A 112 1.70 9.98 3.87
CA GLU A 112 1.52 11.38 3.53
C GLU A 112 0.05 11.77 3.52
N THR A 113 -0.23 13.04 3.26
CA THR A 113 -1.60 13.55 3.14
C THR A 113 -1.68 14.46 1.92
N ASN A 114 -0.76 15.43 1.81
CA ASN A 114 -0.61 16.30 0.64
C ASN A 114 0.87 16.59 0.36
N TYR A 115 1.74 15.58 0.50
CA TYR A 115 3.19 15.77 0.31
C TYR A 115 3.55 16.05 -1.14
N TYR A 116 2.85 15.44 -2.09
CA TYR A 116 3.12 15.59 -3.51
C TYR A 116 2.54 16.87 -4.11
N GLU A 117 1.52 17.44 -3.48
CA GLU A 117 0.84 18.68 -3.90
C GLU A 117 1.51 19.96 -3.38
N ALA A 118 2.32 19.84 -2.33
CA ALA A 118 3.03 20.94 -1.68
C ALA A 118 4.24 21.42 -2.50
#